data_AF-A0A1E3URU5-F1
#
_entry.id   AF-A0A1E3URU5-F1
#
_cell.length_a   1.000
_cell.length_b   1.000
_cell.length_c   1.000
_cell.angle_alpha   90.00
_cell.angle_beta   90.00
_cell.angle_gamma   90.00
#
_symmetry.space_group_name_H-M   'P 1'
#
loop_
_entity.id
_entity.type
_entity.pdbx_description
1 polymer ?
#
loop_
_entity_poly.entity_id
_entity_poly.type
_entity_poly.pdbx_seq_one_letter_code
_entity_poly.pdbx_strand_id
1 'polypeptide(L)'
;MHGEGIYETVIAEPFFERNIKYTKKGKTIYAFYLYEDYARLPLRVHLTVPDKISRVRLMRTGQDIPFEQKENKIILDTETADRNTAFYADCFILE
;
A
#
# COMPACT_ATOMS: atom_id res chain seq x y z
N MET A 1 -2.38 -21.06 -33.48
CA MET A 1 -2.27 -21.38 -32.05
C MET A 1 -1.27 -20.39 -31.48
N HIS A 2 -1.75 -19.39 -30.74
CA HIS A 2 -0.99 -18.18 -30.40
C HIS A 2 -0.03 -18.45 -29.25
N GLY A 3 1.27 -18.51 -29.57
CA GLY A 3 2.39 -18.47 -28.64
C GLY A 3 3.10 -17.13 -28.74
N GLU A 4 2.41 -16.03 -28.49
CA GLU A 4 2.97 -14.68 -28.49
C GLU A 4 2.56 -13.95 -27.21
N GLY A 5 3.55 -13.65 -26.37
CA GLY A 5 3.37 -13.00 -25.08
C GLY A 5 4.49 -13.23 -24.07
N ILE A 6 5.50 -14.06 -24.38
CA ILE A 6 6.61 -14.38 -23.47
C ILE A 6 7.99 -13.94 -24.02
N TYR A 7 8.08 -13.46 -25.26
CA TYR A 7 9.36 -13.03 -25.84
C TYR A 7 9.34 -11.52 -26.14
N GLU A 8 10.28 -10.80 -25.51
CA GLU A 8 10.68 -9.40 -25.79
C GLU A 8 9.88 -8.23 -25.18
N THR A 9 9.45 -8.31 -23.91
CA THR A 9 9.28 -7.05 -23.15
C THR A 9 9.90 -7.14 -21.77
N VAL A 10 10.82 -6.22 -21.51
CA VAL A 10 11.44 -6.01 -20.21
C VAL A 10 10.35 -5.53 -19.26
N ILE A 11 10.26 -6.15 -18.08
CA ILE A 11 9.54 -5.63 -16.92
C ILE A 11 10.04 -4.19 -16.70
N ALA A 12 9.29 -3.21 -17.20
CA ALA A 12 9.61 -1.80 -17.03
C ALA A 12 9.26 -1.41 -15.60
N GLU A 13 10.29 -1.18 -14.80
CA GLU A 13 10.14 -0.50 -13.52
C GLU A 13 9.48 0.88 -13.72
N PRO A 14 8.67 1.36 -12.75
CA PRO A 14 8.20 0.67 -11.56
C PRO A 14 6.78 0.11 -11.77
N PHE A 15 6.56 -1.14 -11.35
CA PHE A 15 5.22 -1.74 -11.35
C PHE A 15 4.31 -0.99 -10.36
N PHE A 16 3.53 -0.07 -10.93
CA PHE A 16 2.15 0.28 -10.62
C PHE A 16 1.73 0.51 -9.15
N GLU A 17 1.54 1.79 -8.83
CA GLU A 17 0.62 2.31 -7.80
C GLU A 17 -0.88 2.00 -8.11
N ARG A 18 -1.23 0.82 -8.62
CA ARG A 18 -2.62 0.54 -9.09
C ARG A 18 -3.61 0.29 -7.95
N ASN A 19 -3.12 -0.28 -6.85
CA ASN A 19 -3.98 -0.84 -5.81
C ASN A 19 -4.15 0.06 -4.59
N ILE A 20 -3.75 1.33 -4.69
CA ILE A 20 -3.91 2.28 -3.60
C ILE A 20 -4.85 3.41 -4.00
N LYS A 21 -5.88 3.65 -3.19
CA LYS A 21 -6.76 4.82 -3.30
C LYS A 21 -6.57 5.72 -2.10
N TYR A 22 -6.61 7.03 -2.31
CA TYR A 22 -6.41 8.02 -1.26
C TYR A 22 -7.68 8.83 -1.04
N THR A 23 -8.00 9.11 0.22
CA THR A 23 -8.96 10.16 0.60
C THR A 23 -8.33 11.02 1.70
N LYS A 24 -8.81 12.26 1.86
CA LYS A 24 -8.27 13.20 2.86
C LYS A 24 -9.41 13.87 3.62
N LYS A 25 -9.29 13.93 4.94
CA LYS A 25 -10.20 14.68 5.82
C LYS A 25 -9.38 15.57 6.73
N GLY A 26 -9.40 16.88 6.47
CA GLY A 26 -8.53 17.82 7.17
C GLY A 26 -7.05 17.50 6.91
N LYS A 27 -6.29 17.18 7.98
CA LYS A 27 -4.87 16.80 7.90
C LYS A 27 -4.64 15.30 7.75
N THR A 28 -5.66 14.48 7.99
CA THR A 28 -5.57 13.02 7.96
C THR A 28 -5.75 12.50 6.54
N ILE A 29 -4.84 11.64 6.11
CA ILE A 29 -4.91 10.94 4.82
C ILE A 29 -5.28 9.48 5.09
N TYR A 30 -6.18 8.93 4.28
CA TYR A 30 -6.55 7.53 4.31
C TYR A 30 -6.07 6.88 3.02
N ALA A 31 -5.16 5.93 3.13
CA ALA A 31 -4.68 5.13 2.00
C ALA A 31 -5.29 3.74 2.06
N PHE A 32 -6.04 3.37 1.04
CA PHE A 32 -6.72 2.09 0.92
C PHE A 32 -5.94 1.19 -0.03
N TYR A 33 -5.33 0.13 0.51
CA TYR A 33 -4.75 -0.95 -0.28
C TYR A 33 -5.84 -1.94 -0.67
N LEU A 34 -6.24 -1.96 -1.94
CA LEU A 34 -7.27 -2.82 -2.50
C LEU A 34 -6.65 -4.18 -2.88
N TYR A 35 -7.27 -5.27 -2.44
CA TYR A 35 -6.87 -6.61 -2.89
C TYR A 35 -7.50 -6.92 -4.25
N GLU A 36 -6.73 -7.59 -5.10
CA GLU A 36 -7.22 -8.11 -6.39
C GLU A 36 -7.85 -9.50 -6.18
N ASP A 37 -7.04 -10.57 -6.20
CA ASP A 37 -7.54 -11.95 -6.15
C ASP A 37 -7.31 -12.65 -4.80
N TYR A 38 -6.27 -12.26 -4.07
CA TYR A 38 -5.93 -12.84 -2.77
C TYR A 38 -5.78 -11.74 -1.72
N ALA A 39 -6.60 -11.84 -0.67
CA ALA A 39 -6.60 -10.98 0.49
C ALA A 39 -5.36 -11.18 1.37
N ARG A 40 -4.19 -10.74 0.89
CA ARG A 40 -2.96 -10.76 1.68
C ARG A 40 -2.18 -9.49 1.54
N LEU A 41 -1.96 -8.82 2.66
CA LEU A 41 -1.12 -7.62 2.71
C LEU A 41 0.34 -7.99 2.36
N PRO A 42 1.00 -7.27 1.44
CA PRO A 42 2.41 -7.47 1.13
C PRO A 42 3.27 -7.05 2.32
N LEU A 43 4.45 -7.64 2.52
CA LEU A 43 5.32 -7.29 3.66
C LEU A 43 5.65 -5.80 3.72
N ARG A 44 5.76 -5.15 2.56
CA ARG A 44 5.96 -3.72 2.43
C ARG A 44 4.89 -3.10 1.56
N VAL A 45 4.34 -1.99 2.01
CA VAL A 45 3.39 -1.18 1.23
C VAL A 45 4.06 0.14 0.90
N HIS A 46 4.11 0.47 -0.39
CA HIS A 46 4.67 1.72 -0.89
C HIS A 46 3.55 2.73 -1.13
N LEU A 47 3.62 3.86 -0.45
CA LEU A 47 2.66 4.96 -0.59
C LEU A 47 3.36 6.21 -1.14
N THR A 48 2.62 7.03 -1.87
CA THR A 48 3.07 8.33 -2.36
C THR A 48 2.25 9.43 -1.69
N VAL A 49 2.89 10.18 -0.80
CA VAL A 49 2.27 11.16 0.08
C VAL A 49 3.18 12.39 0.17
N PRO A 50 2.75 13.58 -0.31
CA PRO A 50 3.58 14.77 -0.30
C PRO A 50 3.74 15.39 1.09
N ASP A 51 2.80 15.12 2.00
CA ASP A 51 2.80 15.62 3.37
C ASP A 51 3.79 14.82 4.24
N LYS A 52 4.44 15.49 5.21
CA LYS A 52 5.27 14.80 6.20
C LYS A 52 4.36 14.06 7.18
N ILE A 53 4.58 12.75 7.32
CA ILE A 53 3.78 11.87 8.18
C ILE A 53 4.54 11.59 9.47
N SER A 54 3.81 11.67 10.58
CA SER A 54 4.29 11.43 11.93
C SER A 54 3.85 10.05 12.45
N ARG A 55 2.70 9.56 11.99
CA ARG A 55 2.13 8.29 12.42
C ARG A 55 1.37 7.62 11.29
N VAL A 56 1.53 6.31 11.18
CA VAL A 56 0.69 5.46 10.33
C VAL A 56 0.01 4.41 11.21
N ARG A 57 -1.29 4.23 11.04
CA ARG A 57 -2.08 3.23 11.76
C ARG A 57 -2.91 2.38 10.81
N LEU A 58 -2.95 1.08 11.02
CA LEU A 58 -3.87 0.20 10.32
C LEU A 58 -5.27 0.34 10.94
N MET A 59 -6.25 0.77 10.14
CA MET A 59 -7.59 1.12 10.62
C MET A 59 -8.34 -0.07 11.25
N ARG A 60 -8.18 -1.28 10.69
CA ARG A 60 -8.89 -2.49 11.16
C ARG A 60 -8.43 -2.95 12.55
N THR A 61 -7.14 -2.85 12.84
CA THR A 61 -6.55 -3.35 14.10
C THR A 61 -6.23 -2.24 15.09
N GLY A 62 -6.17 -0.98 14.64
CA GLY A 62 -5.67 0.14 15.42
C GLY A 62 -4.15 0.08 15.68
N GLN A 63 -3.43 -0.88 15.08
CA GLN A 63 -2.01 -1.06 15.26
C GLN A 63 -1.22 0.05 14.56
N ASP A 64 -0.22 0.59 15.25
CA ASP A 64 0.75 1.49 14.63
C ASP A 64 1.69 0.71 13.73
N ILE A 65 1.86 1.20 12.51
CA ILE A 65 2.64 0.57 11.46
C ILE A 65 3.97 1.32 11.33
N PRO A 66 5.11 0.67 11.60
CA PRO A 66 6.42 1.27 11.36
C PRO A 66 6.56 1.67 9.89
N PHE A 67 7.23 2.80 9.65
CA PHE A 67 7.44 3.28 8.28
C PHE A 67 8.71 4.11 8.15
N GLU A 68 9.22 4.16 6.93
CA GLU A 68 10.23 5.12 6.52
C GLU A 68 9.61 6.10 5.51
N GLN A 69 9.89 7.40 5.68
CA GLN A 69 9.53 8.41 4.69
C GLN A 69 10.79 9.04 4.08
N LYS A 70 10.88 9.03 2.75
CA LYS A 70 11.89 9.75 1.96
C LYS A 70 11.16 10.60 0.93
N GLU A 71 11.30 11.92 1.06
CA GLU A 71 10.57 12.89 0.24
C GLU A 71 9.05 12.62 0.27
N ASN A 72 8.44 12.37 -0.89
CA ASN A 72 7.03 12.05 -1.04
C ASN A 72 6.73 10.54 -1.02
N LYS A 73 7.72 9.68 -0.73
CA LYS A 73 7.56 8.23 -0.70
C LYS A 73 7.58 7.73 0.73
N ILE A 74 6.60 6.90 1.07
CA ILE A 74 6.50 6.22 2.35
C ILE A 74 6.54 4.71 2.11
N ILE A 75 7.34 4.01 2.91
CA ILE A 75 7.42 2.56 2.90
C ILE A 75 6.94 2.07 4.26
N LEU A 76 5.78 1.42 4.28
CA LEU A 76 5.22 0.80 5.47
C LEU A 76 5.79 -0.60 5.66
N ASP A 77 6.17 -0.93 6.89
CA ASP A 77 6.53 -2.28 7.29
C ASP A 77 5.31 -2.96 7.94
N THR A 78 4.73 -3.92 7.23
CA THR A 78 3.53 -4.63 7.65
C THR A 78 3.80 -6.09 8.03
N GLU A 79 5.07 -6.45 8.20
CA GLU A 79 5.47 -7.79 8.64
C GLU A 79 4.83 -8.15 9.99
N THR A 80 4.68 -7.14 10.85
CA THR A 80 4.08 -7.26 12.19
C THR A 80 2.56 -7.09 12.21
N ALA A 81 1.93 -6.75 11.09
CA ALA A 81 0.48 -6.61 11.01
C ALA A 81 -0.21 -7.98 10.92
N ASP A 82 -1.45 -8.08 11.40
CA ASP A 82 -2.28 -9.26 11.12
C ASP A 82 -2.75 -9.22 9.65
N ARG A 83 -2.15 -10.09 8.83
CA ARG A 83 -2.24 -10.11 7.36
C ARG A 83 -3.38 -10.99 6.80
N ASN A 84 -4.15 -11.67 7.65
CA ASN A 84 -5.02 -12.79 7.24
C ASN A 84 -6.53 -12.51 7.31
N THR A 85 -6.96 -11.25 7.38
CA THR A 85 -8.31 -10.94 7.90
C THR A 85 -9.02 -9.78 7.19
N ALA A 86 -8.45 -9.20 6.13
CA ALA A 86 -9.09 -8.12 5.38
C ALA A 86 -9.63 -8.62 4.03
N PHE A 87 -10.97 -8.66 3.88
CA PHE A 87 -11.63 -9.30 2.74
C PHE A 87 -11.53 -8.52 1.41
N TYR A 88 -11.37 -7.20 1.45
CA TYR A 88 -11.43 -6.34 0.23
C TYR A 88 -10.36 -5.26 0.17
N ALA A 89 -10.02 -4.67 1.33
CA ALA A 89 -8.97 -3.67 1.41
C ALA A 89 -8.46 -3.52 2.85
N ASP A 90 -7.21 -3.10 2.99
CA ASP A 90 -6.68 -2.54 4.23
C ASP A 90 -6.58 -1.02 4.12
N CYS A 91 -7.02 -0.32 5.17
CA CYS A 91 -6.96 1.13 5.24
C CYS A 91 -5.88 1.58 6.22
N PHE A 92 -4.93 2.37 5.75
CA PHE A 92 -3.93 3.05 6.55
C PHE A 92 -4.36 4.49 6.80
N ILE A 93 -4.32 4.90 8.06
CA ILE A 93 -4.54 6.28 8.49
C ILE A 93 -3.17 6.92 8.66
N LEU A 94 -2.92 8.01 7.94
CA LEU A 94 -1.66 8.76 7.98
C LEU A 94 -1.92 10.14 8.57
N GLU A 95 -1.18 10.46 9.64
CA GLU A 95 -1.29 11.68 10.45
C GLU A 95 0.04 12.43 10.57
#